data_AF-A0A0D2LK10-F1
#
_entry.id   AF-A0A0D2LK10-F1
#
_cell.length_a   1.000
_cell.length_b   1.000
_cell.length_c   1.000
_cell.angle_alpha   90.00
_cell.angle_beta   90.00
_cell.angle_gamma   90.00
#
_symmetry.space_group_name_H-M   'P 1'
#
loop_
_entity.id
_entity.type
_entity.pdbx_description
1 polymer ?
#
loop_
_entity_poly.entity_id
_entity_poly.type
_entity_poly.pdbx_seq_one_letter_code
_entity_poly.pdbx_strand_id
1 'polypeptide(L)'
;MGLPARHPFVAQLQTLLHLAAWCQVGVILRIELDALFGGACATGASAYGWAPCVTSSTGALFADLPPNALGSFVMGMLASSDVLSKHLGHALADEAPLAALPRGSSLQVYTAFQIGVRTGFCGSLTTFSSWMMQAVVLMVGGHPLGYSKWVEGLFSLALNVWVCMAALVTGQHMCLMIYHWLNPGAFTARGEYGWRGSIAKPPPSPAAAPSSPLLGTPSLGRISVGRGAGGSGTVVVEDRRASSIKNPEEARQQAAAVAAALAGPADGAALERAASLVRAGSLRRASPVAAAAAAAEKAEGAAPSAEVELVVLEEEEVGYPLAWWVADALSLAALALLTVGSIYWAATKTTAASSPFANSGAAIAILLGPPGALLRFRLSRYNGSLKALKWFPLGTFAANMIACVVDYAIRAGLERAPQQLPFTHEALLTGIMLGFCGSLSTVSTWVVELQLLMLNFPAHRRGYIYLGASIATPVLLGVVIYGVAVWTGR
;
A
#
# COMPACT_ATOMS: atom_id res chain seq x y z
N MET A 1 -9.61 35.08 -8.50
CA MET A 1 -8.58 34.57 -9.42
C MET A 1 -8.29 33.14 -8.98
N GLY A 2 -9.06 32.18 -9.50
CA GLY A 2 -8.88 30.77 -9.14
C GLY A 2 -7.50 30.31 -9.57
N LEU A 3 -6.75 29.68 -8.67
CA LEU A 3 -5.50 29.04 -9.06
C LEU A 3 -5.84 27.92 -10.05
N PRO A 4 -5.13 27.82 -11.19
CA PRO A 4 -5.44 26.81 -12.20
C PRO A 4 -5.25 25.41 -11.64
N ALA A 5 -6.15 24.51 -12.03
CA ALA A 5 -6.07 23.07 -11.90
C ALA A 5 -4.64 22.53 -12.02
N ARG A 6 -4.18 21.70 -11.07
CA ARG A 6 -2.86 21.07 -11.20
C ARG A 6 -2.84 20.18 -12.43
N HIS A 7 -1.96 20.50 -13.37
CA HIS A 7 -1.82 19.72 -14.58
C HIS A 7 -1.49 18.25 -14.23
N PRO A 8 -2.20 17.25 -14.79
CA PRO A 8 -2.06 15.83 -14.41
C PRO A 8 -0.63 15.29 -14.54
N PHE A 9 0.17 15.89 -15.43
CA PHE A 9 1.61 15.62 -15.54
C PHE A 9 2.40 15.93 -14.26
N VAL A 10 2.10 17.03 -13.57
CA VAL A 10 2.82 17.45 -12.35
C VAL A 10 2.54 16.47 -11.21
N ALA A 11 1.28 16.06 -11.02
CA ALA A 11 0.92 15.06 -10.01
C ALA A 11 1.57 13.70 -10.27
N GLN A 12 1.69 13.30 -11.55
CA GLN A 12 2.43 12.10 -11.93
C GLN A 12 3.92 12.21 -11.61
N LEU A 13 4.55 13.35 -11.94
CA LEU A 13 5.96 13.58 -11.67
C LEU A 13 6.25 13.55 -10.16
N GLN A 14 5.38 14.17 -9.35
CA GLN A 14 5.47 14.13 -7.89
C GLN A 14 5.34 12.71 -7.34
N THR A 15 4.39 11.94 -7.87
CA THR A 15 4.23 10.54 -7.49
C THR A 15 5.50 9.74 -7.80
N LEU A 16 6.10 9.93 -8.97
CA LEU A 16 7.35 9.26 -9.35
C LEU A 16 8.53 9.70 -8.48
N LEU A 17 8.62 11.00 -8.18
CA LEU A 17 9.63 11.58 -7.28
C LEU A 17 9.57 10.92 -5.90
N HIS A 18 8.41 10.95 -5.25
CA HIS A 18 8.22 10.36 -3.93
C HIS A 18 8.44 8.85 -3.96
N LEU A 19 7.90 8.15 -4.96
CA LEU A 19 8.10 6.71 -5.09
C LEU A 19 9.58 6.34 -5.18
N ALA A 20 10.36 7.06 -5.99
CA ALA A 20 11.79 6.80 -6.17
C ALA A 20 12.62 7.16 -4.94
N ALA A 21 12.40 8.35 -4.36
CA ALA A 21 13.15 8.83 -3.20
C ALA A 21 12.96 7.90 -1.99
N TRP A 22 11.71 7.61 -1.64
CA TRP A 22 11.37 6.74 -0.52
C TRP A 22 11.77 5.28 -0.76
N CYS A 23 11.78 4.82 -2.01
CA CYS A 23 12.31 3.51 -2.38
C CYS A 23 13.80 3.39 -2.03
N GLN A 24 14.64 4.38 -2.39
CA GLN A 24 16.07 4.35 -2.08
C GLN A 24 16.32 4.29 -0.57
N VAL A 25 15.56 5.07 0.21
CA VAL A 25 15.62 5.02 1.69
C VAL A 25 15.27 3.62 2.21
N GLY A 26 14.22 2.99 1.65
CA GLY A 26 13.83 1.62 2.02
C GLY A 26 14.89 0.58 1.68
N VAL A 27 15.51 0.68 0.49
CA VAL A 27 16.61 -0.22 0.08
C VAL A 27 17.81 -0.07 1.01
N ILE A 28 18.24 1.16 1.32
CA ILE A 28 19.35 1.41 2.25
C ILE A 28 19.05 0.78 3.60
N LEU A 29 17.90 1.08 4.19
CA LEU A 29 17.56 0.56 5.52
C LEU A 29 17.50 -0.98 5.52
N ARG A 30 17.04 -1.61 4.44
CA ARG A 30 17.07 -3.08 4.31
C ARG A 30 18.51 -3.62 4.36
N ILE A 31 19.45 -2.98 3.65
CA ILE A 31 20.87 -3.37 3.63
C ILE A 31 21.50 -3.19 5.01
N GLU A 32 21.22 -2.06 5.66
CA GLU A 32 21.72 -1.79 7.02
C GLU A 32 21.18 -2.80 8.04
N LEU A 33 19.91 -3.20 7.93
CA LEU A 33 19.33 -4.21 8.83
C LEU A 33 19.92 -5.60 8.59
N ASP A 34 20.19 -5.98 7.35
CA ASP A 34 20.92 -7.22 7.04
C ASP A 34 22.32 -7.20 7.67
N ALA A 35 23.06 -6.10 7.47
CA ALA A 35 24.39 -5.91 8.05
C ALA A 35 24.37 -5.95 9.60
N LEU A 36 23.37 -5.32 10.21
CA LEU A 36 23.21 -5.25 11.66
C LEU A 36 22.88 -6.62 12.27
N PHE A 37 21.90 -7.34 11.72
CA PHE A 37 21.39 -8.56 12.35
C PHE A 37 22.13 -9.85 11.95
N GLY A 38 22.83 -9.87 10.80
CA GLY A 38 23.52 -11.05 10.29
C GLY A 38 24.92 -10.80 9.75
N GLY A 39 25.10 -9.76 8.92
CA GLY A 39 26.35 -9.53 8.16
C GLY A 39 27.61 -9.41 9.03
N ALA A 40 27.50 -8.73 10.18
CA ALA A 40 28.58 -8.54 11.14
C ALA A 40 29.21 -9.84 11.72
N CYS A 41 28.48 -10.95 11.68
CA CYS A 41 28.87 -12.19 12.36
C CYS A 41 29.69 -13.10 11.45
N ALA A 42 29.58 -12.91 10.13
CA ALA A 42 30.40 -13.60 9.14
C ALA A 42 31.82 -13.01 9.02
N THR A 43 31.99 -11.72 9.31
CA THR A 43 33.27 -11.00 9.13
C THR A 43 34.02 -10.75 10.43
N GLY A 44 33.42 -11.01 11.60
CA GLY A 44 33.99 -10.67 12.91
C GLY A 44 34.19 -9.16 13.15
N ALA A 45 33.74 -8.34 12.20
CA ALA A 45 33.88 -6.90 12.19
C ALA A 45 32.53 -6.32 11.78
N SER A 46 31.70 -5.96 12.77
CA SER A 46 30.65 -4.99 12.51
C SER A 46 31.30 -3.61 12.43
N ALA A 47 30.81 -2.75 11.53
CA ALA A 47 31.15 -1.32 11.57
C ALA A 47 30.81 -0.67 12.93
N TYR A 48 29.99 -1.36 13.75
CA TYR A 48 29.47 -0.93 15.03
C TYR A 48 30.24 -1.48 16.25
N GLY A 49 31.27 -2.32 16.06
CA GLY A 49 32.02 -2.98 17.15
C GLY A 49 31.28 -4.09 17.92
N TRP A 50 29.97 -4.21 17.75
CA TRP A 50 29.12 -5.30 18.25
C TRP A 50 27.99 -5.62 17.24
N ALA A 51 27.37 -6.80 17.30
CA ALA A 51 26.17 -7.13 16.53
C ALA A 51 25.31 -8.21 17.22
N PRO A 52 23.96 -8.16 17.09
CA PRO A 52 23.05 -9.15 17.69
C PRO A 52 23.25 -10.60 17.22
N CYS A 53 23.74 -10.83 16.00
CA CYS A 53 23.96 -12.17 15.42
C CYS A 53 22.75 -13.10 15.47
N VAL A 54 21.59 -12.59 15.05
CA VAL A 54 20.32 -13.34 15.12
C VAL A 54 19.96 -13.97 13.78
N THR A 55 20.40 -13.39 12.65
CA THR A 55 20.08 -13.91 11.31
C THR A 55 21.27 -14.60 10.65
N SER A 56 20.98 -15.52 9.73
CA SER A 56 21.98 -16.32 9.01
C SER A 56 21.47 -16.74 7.64
N SER A 57 22.39 -16.85 6.68
CA SER A 57 22.13 -17.40 5.34
C SER A 57 22.06 -18.94 5.32
N THR A 58 22.38 -19.61 6.44
CA THR A 58 22.43 -21.08 6.55
C THR A 58 21.51 -21.65 7.63
N GLY A 59 20.75 -20.78 8.31
CA GLY A 59 19.83 -21.12 9.39
C GLY A 59 18.40 -20.63 9.11
N ALA A 60 17.49 -20.93 10.05
CA ALA A 60 16.07 -20.65 9.84
C ALA A 60 15.66 -19.18 10.03
N LEU A 61 16.52 -18.36 10.65
CA LEU A 61 16.30 -16.93 10.83
C LEU A 61 16.98 -16.18 9.69
N PHE A 62 16.24 -15.90 8.63
CA PHE A 62 16.76 -15.24 7.44
C PHE A 62 17.11 -13.77 7.68
N ALA A 63 18.09 -13.28 6.92
CA ALA A 63 18.45 -11.86 6.87
C ALA A 63 17.27 -10.94 6.56
N ASP A 64 16.31 -11.41 5.75
CA ASP A 64 15.13 -10.63 5.37
C ASP A 64 14.07 -10.53 6.47
N LEU A 65 14.19 -11.29 7.57
CA LEU A 65 13.14 -11.33 8.60
C LEU A 65 13.01 -9.99 9.35
N PRO A 66 14.07 -9.36 9.89
CA PRO A 66 13.97 -8.02 10.50
C PRO A 66 13.44 -6.92 9.57
N PRO A 67 13.94 -6.73 8.33
CA PRO A 67 13.40 -5.70 7.44
C PRO A 67 11.95 -5.99 7.02
N ASN A 68 11.56 -7.25 6.81
CA ASN A 68 10.16 -7.61 6.54
C ASN A 68 9.23 -7.30 7.71
N ALA A 69 9.67 -7.61 8.94
CA ALA A 69 8.93 -7.28 10.15
C ALA A 69 8.77 -5.77 10.33
N LEU A 70 9.88 -5.01 10.23
CA LEU A 70 9.86 -3.56 10.40
C LEU A 70 9.00 -2.87 9.33
N GLY A 71 9.15 -3.24 8.05
CA GLY A 71 8.33 -2.68 6.98
C GLY A 71 6.84 -3.00 7.14
N SER A 72 6.50 -4.20 7.63
CA SER A 72 5.10 -4.56 7.94
C SER A 72 4.56 -3.76 9.13
N PHE A 73 5.37 -3.55 10.17
CA PHE A 73 5.02 -2.70 11.31
C PHE A 73 4.77 -1.24 10.89
N VAL A 74 5.66 -0.65 10.11
CA VAL A 74 5.49 0.73 9.61
C VAL A 74 4.26 0.82 8.70
N MET A 75 4.01 -0.18 7.85
CA MET A 75 2.79 -0.23 7.04
C MET A 75 1.52 -0.24 7.91
N GLY A 76 1.56 -0.92 9.07
CA GLY A 76 0.50 -0.90 10.08
C GLY A 76 0.32 0.45 10.77
N MET A 77 1.43 1.14 11.09
CA MET A 77 1.39 2.50 11.63
C MET A 77 0.82 3.51 10.62
N LEU A 78 1.00 3.26 9.33
CA LEU A 78 0.47 4.05 8.23
C LEU A 78 -0.96 3.62 7.84
N ALA A 79 -1.69 2.86 8.66
CA ALA A 79 -3.05 2.44 8.36
C ALA A 79 -4.05 3.62 8.29
N SER A 80 -5.09 3.46 7.49
CA SER A 80 -6.24 4.37 7.50
C SER A 80 -7.22 4.03 8.62
N SER A 81 -8.04 5.00 9.02
CA SER A 81 -9.11 4.79 10.00
C SER A 81 -10.06 3.65 9.58
N ASP A 82 -10.35 3.49 8.29
CA ASP A 82 -11.21 2.42 7.78
C ASP A 82 -10.60 1.04 8.00
N VAL A 83 -9.29 0.91 7.78
CA VAL A 83 -8.56 -0.33 8.00
C VAL A 83 -8.57 -0.65 9.48
N LEU A 84 -8.29 0.33 10.35
CA LEU A 84 -8.34 0.13 11.81
C LEU A 84 -9.75 -0.25 12.28
N SER A 85 -10.78 0.41 11.77
CA SER A 85 -12.17 0.14 12.12
C SER A 85 -12.58 -1.29 11.75
N LYS A 86 -12.26 -1.73 10.52
CA LYS A 86 -12.58 -3.07 10.04
C LYS A 86 -11.85 -4.18 10.79
N HIS A 87 -10.58 -3.99 11.16
CA HIS A 87 -9.75 -5.06 11.74
C HIS A 87 -9.75 -5.08 13.26
N LEU A 88 -9.76 -3.92 13.91
CA LEU A 88 -9.69 -3.83 15.37
C LEU A 88 -11.07 -3.64 16.01
N GLY A 89 -12.11 -3.42 15.20
CA GLY A 89 -13.50 -3.31 15.63
C GLY A 89 -13.82 -1.99 16.33
N HIS A 90 -13.09 -0.92 16.02
CA HIS A 90 -13.29 0.40 16.62
C HIS A 90 -14.03 1.32 15.64
N ALA A 91 -15.18 1.85 16.03
CA ALA A 91 -15.84 2.89 15.23
C ALA A 91 -15.10 4.23 15.45
N LEU A 92 -14.32 4.60 14.44
CA LEU A 92 -13.60 5.88 14.38
C LEU A 92 -14.50 6.89 13.65
N ALA A 93 -14.66 8.07 14.25
CA ALA A 93 -15.66 9.05 13.83
C ALA A 93 -15.42 9.62 12.41
N ASP A 94 -14.16 9.65 11.96
CA ASP A 94 -13.76 10.33 10.72
C ASP A 94 -12.82 9.49 9.88
N GLU A 95 -13.03 9.54 8.55
CA GLU A 95 -12.17 8.91 7.55
C GLU A 95 -10.84 9.67 7.43
N ALA A 96 -9.75 9.03 7.85
CA ALA A 96 -8.39 9.55 7.78
C ALA A 96 -7.52 8.57 6.98
N PRO A 97 -6.97 8.98 5.81
CA PRO A 97 -6.05 8.15 5.04
C PRO A 97 -4.83 7.73 5.87
N LEU A 98 -4.26 8.62 6.68
CA LEU A 98 -3.19 8.31 7.63
C LEU A 98 -3.67 8.61 9.06
N ALA A 99 -4.18 7.59 9.76
CA ALA A 99 -4.78 7.79 11.09
C ALA A 99 -3.78 8.28 12.15
N ALA A 100 -2.49 7.98 11.99
CA ALA A 100 -1.43 8.46 12.88
C ALA A 100 -1.06 9.95 12.69
N LEU A 101 -1.65 10.65 11.72
CA LEU A 101 -1.44 12.08 11.50
C LEU A 101 -2.61 12.93 12.03
N PRO A 102 -2.35 14.19 12.45
CA PRO A 102 -3.42 15.12 12.81
C PRO A 102 -4.43 15.31 11.67
N ARG A 103 -5.72 15.47 12.00
CA ARG A 103 -6.81 15.59 11.02
C ARG A 103 -6.67 16.80 10.10
N GLY A 104 -6.21 17.92 10.65
CA GLY A 104 -5.93 19.14 9.88
C GLY A 104 -4.63 19.11 9.09
N SER A 105 -3.87 18.00 9.13
CA SER A 105 -2.63 17.91 8.37
C SER A 105 -2.93 17.85 6.88
N SER A 106 -2.32 18.75 6.12
CA SER A 106 -2.42 18.74 4.67
C SER A 106 -1.82 17.47 4.04
N LEU A 107 -1.02 16.68 4.76
CA LEU A 107 -0.50 15.40 4.29
C LEU A 107 -1.57 14.31 4.18
N GLN A 108 -2.74 14.48 4.83
CA GLN A 108 -3.88 13.56 4.71
C GLN A 108 -4.43 13.47 3.29
N VAL A 109 -4.29 14.53 2.51
CA VAL A 109 -4.73 14.60 1.12
C VAL A 109 -3.56 14.52 0.12
N TYR A 110 -2.31 14.50 0.60
CA TYR A 110 -1.16 14.49 -0.31
C TYR A 110 -0.83 13.07 -0.80
N THR A 111 -1.46 12.67 -1.90
CA THR A 111 -1.39 11.30 -2.45
C THR A 111 0.03 10.86 -2.82
N ALA A 112 0.85 11.75 -3.40
CA ALA A 112 2.22 11.41 -3.81
C ALA A 112 3.10 11.02 -2.60
N PHE A 113 3.02 11.77 -1.51
CA PHE A 113 3.71 11.44 -0.25
C PHE A 113 3.24 10.10 0.33
N GLN A 114 1.92 9.87 0.36
CA GLN A 114 1.36 8.61 0.87
C GLN A 114 1.83 7.40 0.06
N ILE A 115 1.89 7.53 -1.27
CA ILE A 115 2.46 6.50 -2.16
C ILE A 115 3.95 6.33 -1.88
N GLY A 116 4.71 7.41 -1.67
CA GLY A 116 6.11 7.36 -1.28
C GLY A 116 6.35 6.52 -0.03
N VAL A 117 5.70 6.85 1.08
CA VAL A 117 5.95 6.18 2.37
C VAL A 117 5.42 4.74 2.43
N ARG A 118 4.28 4.43 1.79
CA ARG A 118 3.70 3.08 1.77
C ARG A 118 4.30 2.22 0.67
N THR A 119 4.19 2.67 -0.57
CA THR A 119 4.60 1.87 -1.74
C THR A 119 6.10 1.95 -1.95
N GLY A 120 6.71 3.13 -1.85
CA GLY A 120 8.16 3.30 -2.01
C GLY A 120 8.93 2.72 -0.82
N PHE A 121 8.82 3.33 0.35
CA PHE A 121 9.59 2.97 1.54
C PHE A 121 9.22 1.60 2.11
N CYS A 122 8.01 1.39 2.62
CA CYS A 122 7.65 0.11 3.24
C CYS A 122 7.72 -1.05 2.23
N GLY A 123 7.39 -0.75 0.97
CA GLY A 123 7.47 -1.72 -0.11
C GLY A 123 8.88 -2.22 -0.37
N SER A 124 9.87 -1.32 -0.50
CA SER A 124 11.27 -1.66 -0.82
C SER A 124 12.13 -1.98 0.40
N LEU A 125 11.68 -1.62 1.61
CA LEU A 125 12.23 -2.11 2.86
C LEU A 125 11.96 -3.60 3.03
N THR A 126 10.76 -4.05 2.68
CA THR A 126 10.43 -5.49 2.67
C THR A 126 10.83 -6.14 1.35
N THR A 127 11.07 -7.44 1.35
CA THR A 127 11.25 -8.23 0.14
C THR A 127 10.61 -9.61 0.29
N PHE A 128 9.87 -10.01 -0.74
CA PHE A 128 9.29 -11.34 -0.82
C PHE A 128 10.22 -12.29 -1.59
N SER A 129 10.92 -11.79 -2.61
CA SER A 129 11.76 -12.62 -3.48
C SER A 129 13.01 -13.14 -2.76
N SER A 130 13.70 -12.29 -1.99
CA SER A 130 14.89 -12.71 -1.23
C SER A 130 14.52 -13.70 -0.13
N TRP A 131 13.38 -13.49 0.54
CA TRP A 131 12.85 -14.45 1.52
C TRP A 131 12.59 -15.82 0.89
N MET A 132 11.93 -15.86 -0.28
CA MET A 132 11.64 -17.11 -0.98
C MET A 132 12.92 -17.78 -1.51
N MET A 133 13.88 -17.00 -2.00
CA MET A 133 15.20 -17.46 -2.40
C MET A 133 15.92 -18.19 -1.25
N GLN A 134 15.97 -17.60 -0.05
CA GLN A 134 16.61 -18.23 1.12
C GLN A 134 15.90 -19.53 1.54
N ALA A 135 14.56 -19.54 1.51
CA ALA A 135 13.78 -20.74 1.80
C ALA A 135 14.06 -21.87 0.80
N VAL A 136 14.10 -21.56 -0.50
CA VAL A 136 14.38 -22.53 -1.56
C VAL A 136 15.82 -23.03 -1.49
N VAL A 137 16.81 -22.17 -1.17
CA VAL A 137 18.20 -22.59 -0.97
C VAL A 137 18.31 -23.60 0.17
N LEU A 138 17.64 -23.37 1.32
CA LEU A 138 17.60 -24.34 2.40
C LEU A 138 16.92 -25.65 1.96
N MET A 139 15.78 -25.58 1.28
CA MET A 139 15.04 -26.78 0.86
C MET A 139 15.79 -27.62 -0.18
N VAL A 140 16.47 -26.99 -1.14
CA VAL A 140 17.20 -27.68 -2.21
C VAL A 140 18.58 -28.15 -1.74
N GLY A 141 19.28 -27.35 -0.93
CA GLY A 141 20.63 -27.66 -0.44
C GLY A 141 21.77 -27.32 -1.41
N GLY A 142 21.62 -26.26 -2.20
CA GLY A 142 22.69 -25.73 -3.05
C GLY A 142 23.71 -24.88 -2.28
N HIS A 143 24.66 -24.24 -2.97
CA HIS A 143 25.72 -23.47 -2.32
C HIS A 143 25.17 -22.29 -1.47
N PRO A 144 25.68 -22.08 -0.23
CA PRO A 144 26.87 -22.70 0.38
C PRO A 144 26.61 -23.95 1.24
N LEU A 145 25.39 -24.50 1.28
CA LEU A 145 25.02 -25.56 2.23
C LEU A 145 25.57 -26.93 1.84
N GLY A 146 25.44 -27.32 0.57
CA GLY A 146 25.80 -28.65 0.07
C GLY A 146 24.84 -29.79 0.44
N TYR A 147 23.88 -29.56 1.35
CA TYR A 147 22.83 -30.52 1.74
C TYR A 147 21.50 -29.81 2.04
N SER A 148 20.40 -30.53 1.91
CA SER A 148 19.04 -30.00 2.15
C SER A 148 18.74 -29.86 3.64
N LYS A 149 18.18 -28.70 3.99
CA LYS A 149 17.62 -28.31 5.29
C LYS A 149 16.15 -27.92 5.12
N TRP A 150 15.36 -28.80 4.51
CA TRP A 150 14.00 -28.49 4.13
C TRP A 150 13.07 -28.22 5.32
N VAL A 151 13.33 -28.83 6.48
CA VAL A 151 12.55 -28.58 7.71
C VAL A 151 12.74 -27.14 8.17
N GLU A 152 13.98 -26.67 8.21
CA GLU A 152 14.33 -25.29 8.52
C GLU A 152 13.72 -24.34 7.49
N GLY A 153 13.80 -24.67 6.20
CA GLY A 153 13.17 -23.88 5.14
C GLY A 153 11.66 -23.72 5.33
N LEU A 154 10.93 -24.80 5.65
CA LEU A 154 9.49 -24.73 5.93
C LEU A 154 9.19 -23.96 7.22
N PHE A 155 9.98 -24.15 8.26
CA PHE A 155 9.84 -23.40 9.51
C PHE A 155 10.05 -21.89 9.28
N SER A 156 11.06 -21.50 8.51
CA SER A 156 11.30 -20.11 8.13
C SER A 156 10.16 -19.48 7.35
N LEU A 157 9.50 -20.26 6.47
CA LEU A 157 8.31 -19.78 5.77
C LEU A 157 7.19 -19.45 6.76
N ALA A 158 6.87 -20.37 7.67
CA ALA A 158 5.84 -20.13 8.69
C ALA A 158 6.20 -18.95 9.61
N LEU A 159 7.45 -18.91 10.06
CA LEU A 159 7.95 -17.88 10.96
C LEU A 159 7.84 -16.47 10.37
N ASN A 160 8.26 -16.28 9.12
CA ASN A 160 8.23 -14.96 8.49
C ASN A 160 6.79 -14.44 8.33
N VAL A 161 5.85 -15.32 7.95
CA VAL A 161 4.42 -14.98 7.89
C VAL A 161 3.90 -14.54 9.25
N TRP A 162 4.18 -15.31 10.31
CA TRP A 162 3.70 -14.99 11.65
C TRP A 162 4.28 -13.68 12.17
N VAL A 163 5.59 -13.49 12.06
CA VAL A 163 6.27 -12.29 12.52
C VAL A 163 5.77 -11.06 11.77
N CYS A 164 5.63 -11.12 10.44
CA CYS A 164 5.16 -9.97 9.66
C CYS A 164 3.70 -9.63 9.92
N MET A 165 2.83 -10.63 10.10
CA MET A 165 1.44 -10.41 10.49
C MET A 165 1.34 -9.82 11.91
N ALA A 166 2.11 -10.34 12.87
CA ALA A 166 2.16 -9.80 14.23
C ALA A 166 2.70 -8.36 14.25
N ALA A 167 3.75 -8.09 13.47
CA ALA A 167 4.33 -6.76 13.32
C ALA A 167 3.31 -5.77 12.71
N LEU A 168 2.58 -6.16 11.66
CA LEU A 168 1.51 -5.36 11.06
C LEU A 168 0.44 -4.99 12.10
N VAL A 169 -0.08 -5.99 12.82
CA VAL A 169 -1.12 -5.79 13.85
C VAL A 169 -0.61 -4.90 14.98
N THR A 170 0.63 -5.10 15.41
CA THR A 170 1.27 -4.25 16.44
C THR A 170 1.35 -2.79 15.96
N GLY A 171 1.75 -2.56 14.71
CA GLY A 171 1.76 -1.23 14.10
C GLY A 171 0.38 -0.58 14.05
N GLN A 172 -0.66 -1.36 13.75
CA GLN A 172 -2.06 -0.88 13.77
C GLN A 172 -2.53 -0.49 15.17
N HIS A 173 -2.17 -1.26 16.21
CA HIS A 173 -2.47 -0.90 17.59
C HIS A 173 -1.75 0.38 18.02
N MET A 174 -0.49 0.57 17.60
CA MET A 174 0.23 1.81 17.84
C MET A 174 -0.41 2.99 17.09
N CYS A 175 -0.82 2.79 15.84
CA CYS A 175 -1.56 3.77 15.05
C CYS A 175 -2.84 4.21 15.78
N LEU A 176 -3.60 3.25 16.31
CA LEU A 176 -4.83 3.50 17.05
C LEU A 176 -4.57 4.30 18.34
N MET A 177 -3.50 3.96 19.07
CA MET A 177 -3.07 4.70 20.25
C MET A 177 -2.73 6.16 19.91
N ILE A 178 -1.98 6.39 18.84
CA ILE A 178 -1.65 7.73 18.35
C ILE A 178 -2.92 8.47 17.92
N TYR A 179 -3.82 7.82 17.18
CA TYR A 179 -5.09 8.42 16.76
C TYR A 179 -5.92 8.87 17.96
N HIS A 180 -5.99 8.04 19.01
CA HIS A 180 -6.70 8.37 20.24
C HIS A 180 -6.07 9.57 20.94
N TRP A 181 -4.73 9.61 21.02
CA TRP A 181 -4.00 10.73 21.64
C TRP A 181 -4.20 12.04 20.88
N LEU A 182 -4.22 12.00 19.54
CA LEU A 182 -4.46 13.17 18.70
C LEU A 182 -5.92 13.64 18.69
N ASN A 183 -6.87 12.74 18.99
CA ASN A 183 -8.31 13.01 18.90
C ASN A 183 -9.04 12.53 20.17
N PRO A 184 -8.78 13.17 21.32
CA PRO A 184 -9.47 12.84 22.56
C PRO A 184 -10.99 12.99 22.39
N GLY A 185 -11.76 11.97 22.77
CA GLY A 185 -13.22 11.97 22.67
C GLY A 185 -13.81 11.52 21.33
N ALA A 186 -13.01 11.38 20.27
CA ALA A 186 -13.47 10.85 18.97
C ALA A 186 -13.44 9.31 18.88
N PHE A 187 -13.28 8.65 20.04
CA PHE A 187 -13.18 7.20 20.16
C PHE A 187 -14.46 6.68 20.80
N THR A 188 -15.21 5.88 20.05
CA THR A 188 -16.20 5.01 20.67
C THR A 188 -15.49 3.72 21.06
N ALA A 189 -15.48 3.42 22.36
CA ALA A 189 -14.91 2.18 22.87
C ALA A 189 -15.56 0.98 22.17
N ARG A 190 -14.86 -0.16 22.16
CA ARG A 190 -15.35 -1.44 21.63
C ARG A 190 -16.60 -1.86 22.43
N GLY A 191 -17.75 -1.28 22.11
CA GLY A 191 -19.00 -1.45 22.82
C GLY A 191 -19.91 -2.41 22.06
N GLU A 192 -20.26 -3.53 22.71
CA GLU A 192 -21.46 -4.37 22.58
C GLU A 192 -21.94 -4.88 21.21
N TYR A 193 -21.39 -4.41 20.09
CA TYR A 193 -21.68 -4.90 18.75
C TYR A 193 -20.73 -6.05 18.47
N GLY A 194 -21.19 -7.23 18.87
CA GLY A 194 -20.49 -8.49 18.69
C GLY A 194 -20.01 -8.71 17.25
N TRP A 195 -19.12 -9.68 17.13
CA TRP A 195 -18.46 -10.23 15.94
C TRP A 195 -19.41 -10.70 14.80
N ARG A 196 -20.65 -10.24 14.74
CA ARG A 196 -21.69 -10.62 13.77
C ARG A 196 -22.12 -9.43 12.93
N GLY A 197 -21.42 -9.21 11.81
CA GLY A 197 -22.01 -8.98 10.47
C GLY A 197 -23.07 -7.90 10.24
N SER A 198 -23.43 -7.04 11.18
CA SER A 198 -24.44 -6.00 11.00
C SER A 198 -23.95 -4.69 11.59
N ILE A 199 -23.73 -3.70 10.71
CA ILE A 199 -23.43 -2.32 11.11
C ILE A 199 -24.73 -1.74 11.69
N ALA A 200 -24.87 -1.78 13.01
CA ALA A 200 -25.94 -1.04 13.68
C ALA A 200 -25.64 0.46 13.65
N LYS A 201 -26.69 1.27 13.48
CA LYS A 201 -26.62 2.75 13.42
C LYS A 201 -25.89 3.32 14.64
N PRO A 202 -25.06 4.38 14.48
CA PRO A 202 -24.55 5.13 15.61
C PRO A 202 -25.71 5.78 16.40
N PRO A 203 -25.57 5.97 17.72
CA PRO A 203 -26.58 6.64 18.53
C PRO A 203 -26.80 8.09 18.07
N PRO A 204 -28.02 8.65 18.24
CA PRO A 204 -28.29 10.04 17.90
C PRO A 204 -27.43 10.97 18.77
N SER A 205 -26.76 11.93 18.13
CA SER A 205 -25.98 12.97 18.80
C SER A 205 -26.84 13.73 19.83
N PRO A 206 -26.33 14.05 21.03
CA PRO A 206 -27.01 14.99 21.91
C PRO A 206 -27.15 16.34 21.22
N ALA A 207 -28.29 17.00 21.46
CA ALA A 207 -28.66 18.28 20.85
C ALA A 207 -27.59 19.36 21.14
N ALA A 208 -27.04 19.96 20.08
CA ALA A 208 -26.03 21.00 20.17
C ALA A 208 -26.63 22.31 20.70
N ALA A 209 -25.94 22.91 21.67
CA ALA A 209 -26.13 24.31 22.07
C ALA A 209 -25.70 25.26 20.92
N PRO A 210 -26.24 26.49 20.85
CA PRO A 210 -26.02 27.37 19.71
C PRO A 210 -24.62 28.00 19.77
N SER A 211 -23.80 27.79 18.72
CA SER A 211 -22.52 28.48 18.54
C SER A 211 -22.41 29.09 17.14
N SER A 212 -21.81 30.28 17.09
CA SER A 212 -21.61 31.24 16.00
C SER A 212 -21.23 30.69 14.62
N PRO A 213 -21.56 31.44 13.54
CA PRO A 213 -21.17 31.10 12.18
C PRO A 213 -19.71 31.52 11.98
N LEU A 214 -18.82 30.58 11.68
CA LEU A 214 -17.58 30.69 10.90
C LEU A 214 -16.72 29.44 11.18
N LEU A 215 -16.16 28.86 10.12
CA LEU A 215 -15.41 27.59 10.03
C LEU A 215 -16.28 26.32 9.86
N GLY A 216 -16.62 26.05 8.60
CA GLY A 216 -17.16 24.76 8.16
C GLY A 216 -16.08 23.69 8.09
N THR A 217 -16.33 22.56 8.74
CA THR A 217 -15.53 21.33 8.73
C THR A 217 -15.87 20.44 7.51
N PRO A 218 -14.91 19.87 6.77
CA PRO A 218 -15.23 18.95 5.68
C PRO A 218 -15.19 17.49 6.15
N SER A 219 -16.37 16.88 6.30
CA SER A 219 -16.61 15.45 6.54
C SER A 219 -16.83 14.72 5.21
N LEU A 220 -16.17 13.57 5.00
CA LEU A 220 -16.29 12.75 3.79
C LEU A 220 -17.75 12.35 3.46
N GLY A 221 -18.19 12.61 2.22
CA GLY A 221 -19.37 12.00 1.63
C GLY A 221 -20.71 12.56 2.12
N ARG A 222 -20.84 13.87 2.24
CA ARG A 222 -22.13 14.49 2.54
C ARG A 222 -22.88 14.80 1.25
N ILE A 223 -24.09 14.26 1.11
CA ILE A 223 -25.10 14.91 0.27
C ILE A 223 -25.71 16.02 1.12
N SER A 224 -25.28 17.26 0.94
CA SER A 224 -25.89 18.40 1.63
C SER A 224 -26.83 19.14 0.68
N VAL A 225 -28.10 19.22 1.08
CA VAL A 225 -29.13 20.00 0.38
C VAL A 225 -29.24 21.35 1.10
N GLY A 226 -28.71 22.40 0.48
CA GLY A 226 -28.84 23.78 0.94
C GLY A 226 -30.00 24.48 0.24
N ARG A 227 -30.80 25.27 0.96
CA ARG A 227 -31.85 26.11 0.38
C ARG A 227 -31.36 27.56 0.39
N GLY A 228 -31.08 28.12 -0.77
CA GLY A 228 -30.68 29.53 -0.91
C GLY A 228 -31.85 30.47 -0.63
N ALA A 229 -31.53 31.69 -0.16
CA ALA A 229 -32.49 32.77 -0.02
C ALA A 229 -33.00 33.17 -1.43
N GLY A 230 -34.13 32.58 -1.84
CA GLY A 230 -34.67 32.70 -3.20
C GLY A 230 -35.34 31.42 -3.73
N GLY A 231 -35.29 30.31 -3.00
CA GLY A 231 -35.98 29.07 -3.39
C GLY A 231 -35.18 28.13 -4.30
N SER A 232 -33.95 28.49 -4.67
CA SER A 232 -33.00 27.58 -5.33
C SER A 232 -32.42 26.57 -4.33
N GLY A 233 -32.44 25.27 -4.69
CA GLY A 233 -31.88 24.17 -3.90
C GLY A 233 -30.54 23.72 -4.47
N THR A 234 -29.50 23.68 -3.65
CA THR A 234 -28.16 23.24 -4.03
C THR A 234 -27.90 21.87 -3.41
N VAL A 235 -27.60 20.86 -4.22
CA VAL A 235 -27.25 19.50 -3.76
C VAL A 235 -25.76 19.29 -4.00
N VAL A 236 -24.97 19.29 -2.93
CA VAL A 236 -23.52 19.04 -2.99
C VAL A 236 -23.27 17.57 -2.69
N VAL A 237 -22.56 16.85 -3.56
CA VAL A 237 -22.18 15.43 -3.39
C VAL A 237 -20.65 15.34 -3.38
N GLU A 238 -20.05 15.09 -2.21
CA GLU A 238 -18.62 14.79 -2.10
C GLU A 238 -18.34 13.31 -2.40
N ASP A 239 -17.61 12.98 -3.48
CA ASP A 239 -17.06 11.63 -3.71
C ASP A 239 -15.52 11.68 -3.77
N ARG A 240 -14.84 11.19 -2.72
CA ARG A 240 -13.37 11.15 -2.66
C ARG A 240 -12.76 9.86 -3.22
N ARG A 241 -13.51 9.06 -4.00
CA ARG A 241 -12.99 7.83 -4.65
C ARG A 241 -12.32 8.09 -6.01
N ALA A 242 -11.57 9.17 -6.15
CA ALA A 242 -10.87 9.54 -7.39
C ALA A 242 -9.87 8.47 -7.90
N SER A 243 -9.53 7.45 -7.09
CA SER A 243 -8.71 6.31 -7.52
C SER A 243 -9.51 5.12 -8.09
N SER A 244 -10.84 5.13 -8.04
CA SER A 244 -11.70 4.03 -8.52
C SER A 244 -12.42 4.32 -9.84
N ILE A 245 -12.47 5.57 -10.30
CA ILE A 245 -13.16 5.92 -11.54
C ILE A 245 -12.16 5.87 -12.69
N LYS A 246 -12.27 4.82 -13.51
CA LYS A 246 -11.33 4.55 -14.60
C LYS A 246 -11.52 5.48 -15.81
N ASN A 247 -12.61 6.26 -15.85
CA ASN A 247 -12.90 7.18 -16.94
C ASN A 247 -13.63 8.45 -16.43
N PRO A 248 -13.05 9.66 -16.60
CA PRO A 248 -13.67 10.92 -16.18
C PRO A 248 -15.02 11.22 -16.87
N GLU A 249 -15.27 10.63 -18.05
CA GLU A 249 -16.56 10.74 -18.73
C GLU A 249 -17.67 9.94 -18.03
N GLU A 250 -17.31 8.79 -17.44
CA GLU A 250 -18.20 7.96 -16.63
C GLU A 250 -18.59 8.67 -15.32
N ALA A 251 -17.65 9.40 -14.70
CA ALA A 251 -17.93 10.23 -13.51
C ALA A 251 -18.94 11.34 -13.84
N ARG A 252 -18.74 12.03 -14.96
CA ARG A 252 -19.65 13.10 -15.44
C ARG A 252 -21.03 12.57 -15.79
N GLN A 253 -21.11 11.42 -16.45
CA GLN A 253 -22.38 10.77 -16.77
C GLN A 253 -23.12 10.31 -15.51
N GLN A 254 -22.40 9.79 -14.50
CA GLN A 254 -22.98 9.41 -13.21
C GLN A 254 -23.50 10.61 -12.43
N ALA A 255 -22.74 11.72 -12.40
CA ALA A 255 -23.17 12.97 -11.77
C ALA A 255 -24.39 13.60 -12.48
N ALA A 256 -24.40 13.60 -13.81
CA ALA A 256 -25.53 14.10 -14.60
C ALA A 256 -26.81 13.26 -14.42
N ALA A 257 -26.68 11.93 -14.29
CA ALA A 257 -27.82 11.05 -14.04
C ALA A 257 -28.41 11.23 -12.64
N VAL A 258 -27.58 11.49 -11.62
CA VAL A 258 -28.03 11.80 -10.26
C VAL A 258 -28.71 13.17 -10.20
N ALA A 259 -28.17 14.17 -10.91
CA ALA A 259 -28.79 15.49 -11.03
C ALA A 259 -30.15 15.42 -11.75
N ALA A 260 -30.26 14.63 -12.81
CA ALA A 260 -31.52 14.41 -13.53
C ALA A 260 -32.59 13.69 -12.69
N ALA A 261 -32.18 12.74 -11.84
CA ALA A 261 -33.08 12.04 -10.92
C ALA A 261 -33.62 12.91 -9.78
N LEU A 262 -32.97 14.03 -9.48
CA LEU A 262 -33.35 14.98 -8.44
C LEU A 262 -34.16 16.18 -8.97
N ALA A 263 -34.41 16.25 -10.29
CA ALA A 263 -35.07 17.37 -10.96
C ALA A 263 -36.63 17.33 -10.91
N GLY A 264 -37.23 16.61 -9.96
CA GLY A 264 -38.68 16.60 -9.72
C GLY A 264 -39.11 17.45 -8.51
N PRO A 265 -40.41 17.77 -8.32
CA PRO A 265 -40.86 18.61 -7.21
C PRO A 265 -40.52 17.98 -5.86
N ALA A 266 -39.86 18.78 -5.01
CA ALA A 266 -39.27 18.37 -3.75
C ALA A 266 -40.31 18.25 -2.63
N ASP A 267 -41.09 17.17 -2.66
CA ASP A 267 -42.03 16.84 -1.60
C ASP A 267 -41.35 15.91 -0.58
N GLY A 268 -41.66 16.06 0.72
CA GLY A 268 -41.01 15.28 1.80
C GLY A 268 -41.07 13.75 1.61
N ALA A 269 -42.09 13.25 0.90
CA ALA A 269 -42.24 11.84 0.56
C ALA A 269 -41.31 11.34 -0.56
N ALA A 270 -40.74 12.22 -1.39
CA ALA A 270 -39.76 11.89 -2.42
C ALA A 270 -38.35 11.74 -1.82
N LEU A 271 -38.00 12.62 -0.88
CA LEU A 271 -36.77 12.54 -0.07
C LEU A 271 -36.75 11.30 0.82
N GLU A 272 -37.90 10.94 1.43
CA GLU A 272 -37.99 9.69 2.19
C GLU A 272 -37.89 8.44 1.32
N ARG A 273 -38.43 8.46 0.09
CA ARG A 273 -38.30 7.35 -0.87
C ARG A 273 -36.89 7.18 -1.41
N ALA A 274 -36.19 8.28 -1.73
CA ALA A 274 -34.78 8.24 -2.11
C ALA A 274 -33.91 7.72 -0.96
N ALA A 275 -34.17 8.21 0.26
CA ALA A 275 -33.46 7.77 1.45
C ALA A 275 -33.83 6.32 1.87
N SER A 276 -35.04 5.83 1.56
CA SER A 276 -35.42 4.43 1.81
C SER A 276 -34.81 3.48 0.79
N LEU A 277 -34.68 3.89 -0.48
CA LEU A 277 -33.99 3.11 -1.52
C LEU A 277 -32.48 2.99 -1.28
N VAL A 278 -31.87 4.02 -0.68
CA VAL A 278 -30.48 3.98 -0.21
C VAL A 278 -30.32 3.13 1.06
N ARG A 279 -31.32 3.13 1.95
CA ARG A 279 -31.32 2.36 3.21
C ARG A 279 -31.68 0.88 3.04
N ALA A 280 -32.50 0.53 2.05
CA ALA A 280 -32.87 -0.85 1.73
C ALA A 280 -31.75 -1.51 0.88
N GLY A 281 -30.67 -1.90 1.53
CA GLY A 281 -29.48 -2.49 0.89
C GLY A 281 -29.75 -3.76 0.07
N SER A 282 -30.03 -3.61 -1.22
CA SER A 282 -30.21 -4.73 -2.17
C SER A 282 -29.52 -4.54 -3.53
N LEU A 283 -28.57 -3.61 -3.69
CA LEU A 283 -27.86 -3.45 -4.98
C LEU A 283 -26.34 -3.31 -4.78
N ARG A 284 -25.69 -4.45 -4.49
CA ARG A 284 -24.21 -4.58 -4.49
C ARG A 284 -23.59 -4.58 -5.90
N ARG A 285 -24.38 -4.46 -6.97
CA ARG A 285 -23.96 -4.27 -8.37
C ARG A 285 -25.21 -4.16 -9.23
N ALA A 286 -25.72 -2.97 -9.40
CA ALA A 286 -26.41 -2.59 -10.63
C ALA A 286 -26.05 -1.15 -10.90
N SER A 287 -25.80 -0.84 -12.17
CA SER A 287 -25.75 0.54 -12.63
C SER A 287 -27.03 1.26 -12.14
N PRO A 288 -26.93 2.39 -11.43
CA PRO A 288 -28.09 3.18 -11.00
C PRO A 288 -29.02 3.58 -12.16
N VAL A 289 -28.52 3.50 -13.40
CA VAL A 289 -29.19 3.89 -14.64
C VAL A 289 -30.36 2.96 -15.01
N ALA A 290 -30.29 1.64 -14.72
CA ALA A 290 -31.35 0.72 -15.13
C ALA A 290 -32.63 0.84 -14.29
N ALA A 291 -32.49 1.26 -13.02
CA ALA A 291 -33.63 1.50 -12.12
C ALA A 291 -34.24 2.90 -12.33
N ALA A 292 -33.42 3.90 -12.69
CA ALA A 292 -33.87 5.25 -12.97
C ALA A 292 -34.57 5.37 -14.34
N ALA A 293 -34.10 4.65 -15.38
CA ALA A 293 -34.72 4.65 -16.71
C ALA A 293 -36.14 4.04 -16.71
N ALA A 294 -36.40 3.02 -15.88
CA ALA A 294 -37.73 2.42 -15.75
C ALA A 294 -38.72 3.30 -14.95
N ALA A 295 -38.22 4.26 -14.16
CA ALA A 295 -39.04 5.18 -13.39
C ALA A 295 -39.33 6.50 -14.15
N ALA A 296 -38.46 6.87 -15.10
CA ALA A 296 -38.57 8.11 -15.89
C ALA A 296 -39.59 8.05 -17.03
N GLU A 297 -40.10 6.87 -17.41
CA GLU A 297 -41.08 6.72 -18.49
C GLU A 297 -42.52 7.15 -18.10
N LYS A 298 -42.74 7.69 -16.88
CA LYS A 298 -44.10 7.90 -16.34
C LYS A 298 -44.45 9.28 -15.77
N ALA A 299 -43.66 10.32 -16.02
CA ALA A 299 -44.00 11.65 -15.52
C ALA A 299 -43.67 12.76 -16.55
N GLU A 300 -44.64 13.08 -17.40
CA GLU A 300 -44.71 14.36 -18.12
C GLU A 300 -45.22 15.46 -17.18
N GLY A 301 -44.60 16.64 -17.23
CA GLY A 301 -45.25 17.88 -16.77
C GLY A 301 -44.33 18.92 -16.12
N ALA A 302 -43.91 19.89 -16.95
CA ALA A 302 -43.56 21.29 -16.62
C ALA A 302 -42.29 21.61 -15.79
N ALA A 303 -41.41 22.41 -16.43
CA ALA A 303 -40.25 23.12 -15.87
C ALA A 303 -40.70 24.44 -15.17
N PRO A 304 -39.84 25.16 -14.38
CA PRO A 304 -38.62 25.79 -14.91
C PRO A 304 -37.36 25.74 -14.00
N SER A 305 -36.22 25.56 -14.67
CA SER A 305 -34.87 26.08 -14.41
C SER A 305 -34.43 26.34 -12.95
N ALA A 306 -33.69 25.39 -12.38
CA ALA A 306 -32.69 25.65 -11.35
C ALA A 306 -31.34 25.13 -11.87
N GLU A 307 -30.37 26.03 -12.11
CA GLU A 307 -28.99 25.63 -12.39
C GLU A 307 -28.41 25.00 -11.12
N VAL A 308 -28.10 23.70 -11.20
CA VAL A 308 -27.43 22.95 -10.13
C VAL A 308 -25.94 22.97 -10.43
N GLU A 309 -25.19 23.77 -9.68
CA GLU A 309 -23.73 23.80 -9.74
C GLU A 309 -23.14 22.68 -8.86
N LEU A 310 -22.43 21.75 -9.51
CA LEU A 310 -21.79 20.60 -8.88
C LEU A 310 -20.36 20.97 -8.47
N VAL A 311 -20.12 21.23 -7.19
CA VAL A 311 -18.77 21.49 -6.66
C VAL A 311 -18.17 20.18 -6.14
N VAL A 312 -17.26 19.61 -6.91
CA VAL A 312 -16.37 18.53 -6.46
C VAL A 312 -15.18 19.20 -5.80
N LEU A 313 -14.94 18.94 -4.51
CA LEU A 313 -13.71 19.39 -3.84
C LEU A 313 -12.54 18.53 -4.34
N GLU A 314 -12.02 18.88 -5.51
CA GLU A 314 -10.77 18.37 -6.04
C GLU A 314 -9.59 18.85 -5.15
N GLU A 315 -8.39 18.28 -5.31
CA GLU A 315 -7.13 18.77 -4.68
C GLU A 315 -6.85 20.28 -4.95
N GLU A 316 -7.73 20.97 -5.69
CA GLU A 316 -7.68 22.35 -6.17
C GLU A 316 -8.02 23.43 -5.14
N GLU A 317 -8.83 23.15 -4.11
CA GLU A 317 -9.21 24.21 -3.15
C GLU A 317 -8.15 24.49 -2.07
N VAL A 318 -7.16 23.61 -1.92
CA VAL A 318 -6.07 23.78 -0.96
C VAL A 318 -4.84 24.29 -1.71
N GLY A 319 -4.61 25.61 -1.69
CA GLY A 319 -3.37 26.19 -2.23
C GLY A 319 -2.14 25.43 -1.70
N TYR A 320 -1.07 25.30 -2.51
CA TYR A 320 0.08 24.40 -2.26
C TYR A 320 0.68 24.60 -0.86
N PRO A 321 0.36 23.74 0.13
CA PRO A 321 0.74 23.99 1.51
C PRO A 321 2.26 23.91 1.67
N LEU A 322 2.82 24.68 2.61
CA LEU A 322 4.25 24.64 2.92
C LEU A 322 4.75 23.22 3.18
N ALA A 323 3.95 22.40 3.87
CA ALA A 323 4.29 21.00 4.15
C ALA A 323 4.53 20.17 2.88
N TRP A 324 3.79 20.43 1.79
CA TRP A 324 3.98 19.70 0.53
C TRP A 324 5.26 20.19 -0.17
N TRP A 325 5.53 21.50 -0.15
CA TRP A 325 6.78 22.05 -0.69
C TRP A 325 7.99 21.46 0.02
N VAL A 326 7.93 21.39 1.36
CA VAL A 326 8.98 20.78 2.18
C VAL A 326 9.10 19.29 1.85
N ALA A 327 8.00 18.54 1.76
CA ALA A 327 8.04 17.12 1.43
C ALA A 327 8.65 16.85 0.04
N ASP A 328 8.34 17.69 -0.95
CA ASP A 328 8.89 17.59 -2.30
C ASP A 328 10.37 17.95 -2.34
N ALA A 329 10.75 19.06 -1.70
CA ALA A 329 12.13 19.50 -1.63
C ALA A 329 13.01 18.47 -0.93
N LEU A 330 12.54 17.89 0.18
CA LEU A 330 13.25 16.83 0.89
C LEU A 330 13.36 15.55 0.05
N SER A 331 12.29 15.16 -0.64
CA SER A 331 12.30 13.96 -1.50
C SER A 331 13.22 14.15 -2.71
N LEU A 332 13.24 15.35 -3.29
CA LEU A 332 14.14 15.69 -4.39
C LEU A 332 15.60 15.73 -3.95
N ALA A 333 15.89 16.37 -2.80
CA ALA A 333 17.22 16.39 -2.24
C ALA A 333 17.70 14.97 -1.90
N ALA A 334 16.86 14.15 -1.27
CA ALA A 334 17.18 12.77 -0.95
C ALA A 334 17.45 11.95 -2.23
N LEU A 335 16.56 12.01 -3.22
CA LEU A 335 16.75 11.30 -4.49
C LEU A 335 18.05 11.73 -5.18
N ALA A 336 18.32 13.03 -5.26
CA ALA A 336 19.53 13.55 -5.90
C ALA A 336 20.80 13.09 -5.16
N LEU A 337 20.86 13.30 -3.85
CA LEU A 337 22.03 12.96 -3.03
C LEU A 337 22.31 11.45 -3.03
N LEU A 338 21.28 10.64 -2.81
CA LEU A 338 21.41 9.18 -2.77
C LEU A 338 21.76 8.60 -4.15
N THR A 339 21.18 9.14 -5.23
CA THR A 339 21.52 8.72 -6.60
C THR A 339 22.95 9.08 -6.95
N VAL A 340 23.37 10.34 -6.73
CA VAL A 340 24.74 10.79 -7.03
C VAL A 340 25.76 10.02 -6.18
N GLY A 341 25.51 9.86 -4.88
CA GLY A 341 26.36 9.07 -3.99
C GLY A 341 26.47 7.61 -4.43
N SER A 342 25.36 7.00 -4.85
CA SER A 342 25.36 5.62 -5.34
C SER A 342 26.09 5.47 -6.68
N ILE A 343 25.99 6.44 -7.59
CA ILE A 343 26.78 6.44 -8.84
C ILE A 343 28.27 6.52 -8.53
N TYR A 344 28.66 7.42 -7.62
CA TYR A 344 30.05 7.56 -7.21
C TYR A 344 30.60 6.24 -6.66
N TRP A 345 29.90 5.63 -5.69
CA TRP A 345 30.35 4.38 -5.08
C TRP A 345 30.29 3.17 -6.02
N ALA A 346 29.30 3.10 -6.91
CA ALA A 346 29.28 2.07 -7.96
C ALA A 346 30.51 2.17 -8.88
N ALA A 347 31.00 3.39 -9.15
CA ALA A 347 32.19 3.60 -9.98
C ALA A 347 33.52 3.26 -9.28
N THR A 348 33.58 3.33 -7.95
CA THR A 348 34.81 3.03 -7.18
C THR A 348 35.25 1.55 -7.21
N LYS A 349 34.34 0.63 -7.58
CA LYS A 349 34.59 -0.83 -7.63
C LYS A 349 35.19 -1.40 -6.33
N THR A 350 34.66 -0.98 -5.19
CA THR A 350 35.12 -1.42 -3.87
C THR A 350 34.09 -2.33 -3.17
N THR A 351 34.61 -3.21 -2.32
CA THR A 351 33.86 -4.06 -1.39
C THR A 351 33.99 -3.57 0.05
N ALA A 352 34.52 -2.36 0.27
CA ALA A 352 34.95 -1.91 1.59
C ALA A 352 33.82 -1.99 2.63
N ALA A 353 34.09 -2.76 3.69
CA ALA A 353 33.15 -3.12 4.76
C ALA A 353 32.82 -1.98 5.74
N SER A 354 33.36 -0.78 5.54
CA SER A 354 33.23 0.33 6.49
C SER A 354 31.88 1.03 6.43
N SER A 355 31.16 0.96 5.30
CA SER A 355 29.78 1.43 5.18
C SER A 355 29.06 0.68 4.04
N PRO A 356 27.74 0.45 4.13
CA PRO A 356 26.98 -0.18 3.05
C PRO A 356 27.04 0.58 1.72
N PHE A 357 27.29 1.89 1.76
CA PHE A 357 27.49 2.70 0.56
C PHE A 357 28.80 2.40 -0.15
N ALA A 358 29.85 1.97 0.56
CA ALA A 358 31.14 1.65 -0.02
C ALA A 358 31.16 0.30 -0.76
N ASN A 359 30.09 -0.49 -0.70
CA ASN A 359 29.95 -1.70 -1.49
C ASN A 359 29.29 -1.37 -2.85
N SER A 360 30.01 -1.59 -3.96
CA SER A 360 29.47 -1.27 -5.29
C SER A 360 28.19 -2.05 -5.64
N GLY A 361 28.00 -3.28 -5.14
CA GLY A 361 26.76 -4.03 -5.32
C GLY A 361 25.57 -3.41 -4.58
N ALA A 362 25.79 -2.92 -3.36
CA ALA A 362 24.78 -2.18 -2.60
C ALA A 362 24.46 -0.82 -3.25
N ALA A 363 25.48 -0.11 -3.74
CA ALA A 363 25.29 1.13 -4.49
C ALA A 363 24.46 0.92 -5.77
N ILE A 364 24.74 -0.14 -6.54
CA ILE A 364 23.93 -0.52 -7.70
C ILE A 364 22.51 -0.92 -7.27
N ALA A 365 22.33 -1.60 -6.13
CA ALA A 365 21.02 -1.95 -5.60
C ALA A 365 20.15 -0.70 -5.31
N ILE A 366 20.75 0.36 -4.74
CA ILE A 366 20.05 1.63 -4.50
C ILE A 366 19.61 2.27 -5.82
N LEU A 367 20.46 2.21 -6.86
CA LEU A 367 20.13 2.73 -8.19
C LEU A 367 19.03 1.91 -8.90
N LEU A 368 19.04 0.59 -8.73
CA LEU A 368 18.09 -0.33 -9.38
C LEU A 368 16.78 -0.53 -8.60
N GLY A 369 16.69 -0.05 -7.36
CA GLY A 369 15.47 -0.08 -6.56
C GLY A 369 14.28 0.67 -7.19
N PRO A 370 14.41 1.96 -7.58
CA PRO A 370 13.31 2.72 -8.14
C PRO A 370 12.63 2.10 -9.38
N PRO A 371 13.36 1.55 -10.37
CA PRO A 371 12.72 0.79 -11.46
C PRO A 371 11.86 -0.40 -10.99
N GLY A 372 12.32 -1.16 -9.99
CA GLY A 372 11.56 -2.27 -9.40
C GLY A 372 10.28 -1.80 -8.71
N ALA A 373 10.39 -0.76 -7.87
CA ALA A 373 9.23 -0.15 -7.19
C ALA A 373 8.22 0.45 -8.18
N LEU A 374 8.70 1.08 -9.26
CA LEU A 374 7.86 1.59 -10.34
C LEU A 374 7.09 0.48 -11.03
N LEU A 375 7.74 -0.62 -11.38
CA LEU A 375 7.07 -1.77 -11.98
C LEU A 375 6.02 -2.36 -11.04
N ARG A 376 6.33 -2.54 -9.75
CA ARG A 376 5.36 -2.96 -8.74
C ARG A 376 4.16 -2.01 -8.66
N PHE A 377 4.41 -0.70 -8.64
CA PHE A 377 3.35 0.32 -8.63
C PHE A 377 2.48 0.29 -9.89
N ARG A 378 3.05 -0.02 -11.06
CA ARG A 378 2.26 -0.21 -12.29
C ARG A 378 1.46 -1.50 -12.24
N LEU A 379 2.04 -2.59 -11.73
CA LEU A 379 1.37 -3.88 -11.60
C LEU A 379 0.21 -3.83 -10.61
N SER A 380 0.29 -3.05 -9.53
CA SER A 380 -0.78 -2.95 -8.52
C SER A 380 -2.13 -2.49 -9.10
N ARG A 381 -2.13 -1.80 -10.25
CA ARG A 381 -3.35 -1.42 -11.00
C ARG A 381 -4.18 -2.63 -11.47
N TYR A 382 -3.55 -3.81 -11.53
CA TYR A 382 -4.21 -5.07 -11.86
C TYR A 382 -4.79 -5.80 -10.65
N ASN A 383 -4.60 -5.30 -9.42
CA ASN A 383 -5.26 -5.86 -8.24
C ASN A 383 -6.79 -5.80 -8.40
N GLY A 384 -7.45 -6.95 -8.33
CA GLY A 384 -8.89 -7.08 -8.57
C GLY A 384 -9.36 -6.85 -10.02
N SER A 385 -8.45 -6.81 -10.99
CA SER A 385 -8.78 -6.55 -12.41
C SER A 385 -9.37 -7.77 -13.15
N LEU A 386 -9.04 -9.00 -12.72
CA LEU A 386 -9.55 -10.21 -13.34
C LEU A 386 -11.06 -10.34 -13.12
N LYS A 387 -11.85 -10.35 -14.20
CA LYS A 387 -13.32 -10.43 -14.13
C LYS A 387 -13.82 -11.63 -13.30
N ALA A 388 -13.20 -12.81 -13.47
CA ALA A 388 -13.54 -14.03 -12.75
C ALA A 388 -13.02 -14.06 -11.30
N LEU A 389 -11.94 -13.32 -10.99
CA LEU A 389 -11.23 -13.35 -9.72
C LEU A 389 -11.00 -11.93 -9.17
N LYS A 390 -12.05 -11.10 -9.15
CA LYS A 390 -11.97 -9.68 -8.71
C LYS A 390 -11.49 -9.49 -7.28
N TRP A 391 -11.53 -10.54 -6.46
CA TRP A 391 -11.03 -10.51 -5.08
C TRP A 391 -9.52 -10.75 -4.99
N PHE A 392 -8.89 -11.26 -6.05
CA PHE A 392 -7.48 -11.66 -6.03
C PHE A 392 -6.56 -10.47 -6.29
N PRO A 393 -5.57 -10.20 -5.42
CA PRO A 393 -4.55 -9.18 -5.64
C PRO A 393 -3.51 -9.60 -6.70
N LEU A 394 -3.95 -9.61 -7.97
CA LEU A 394 -3.15 -10.13 -9.08
C LEU A 394 -1.84 -9.34 -9.28
N GLY A 395 -1.88 -8.02 -9.18
CA GLY A 395 -0.72 -7.15 -9.34
C GLY A 395 0.39 -7.46 -8.34
N THR A 396 0.04 -7.52 -7.05
CA THR A 396 0.97 -7.85 -5.97
C THR A 396 1.51 -9.28 -6.12
N PHE A 397 0.63 -10.24 -6.42
CA PHE A 397 1.03 -11.62 -6.69
C PHE A 397 2.01 -11.71 -7.86
N ALA A 398 1.69 -11.09 -9.00
CA ALA A 398 2.53 -11.11 -10.19
C ALA A 398 3.89 -10.46 -9.95
N ALA A 399 3.92 -9.31 -9.25
CA ALA A 399 5.17 -8.63 -8.90
C ALA A 399 6.09 -9.53 -8.06
N ASN A 400 5.54 -10.20 -7.04
CA ASN A 400 6.28 -11.16 -6.22
C ASN A 400 6.77 -12.35 -7.05
N MET A 401 5.93 -12.94 -7.91
CA MET A 401 6.33 -14.10 -8.72
C MET A 401 7.42 -13.75 -9.74
N ILE A 402 7.32 -12.60 -10.42
CA ILE A 402 8.33 -12.15 -11.39
C ILE A 402 9.67 -11.95 -10.70
N ALA A 403 9.69 -11.26 -9.55
CA ALA A 403 10.91 -11.07 -8.78
C ALA A 403 11.52 -12.39 -8.30
N CYS A 404 10.70 -13.33 -7.80
CA CYS A 404 11.18 -14.66 -7.40
C CYS A 404 11.82 -15.41 -8.57
N VAL A 405 11.18 -15.43 -9.74
CA VAL A 405 11.70 -16.11 -10.94
C VAL A 405 13.04 -15.52 -11.36
N VAL A 406 13.19 -14.19 -11.33
CA VAL A 406 14.47 -13.53 -11.65
C VAL A 406 15.55 -13.91 -10.63
N ASP A 407 15.25 -13.86 -9.33
CA ASP A 407 16.19 -14.25 -8.27
C ASP A 407 16.62 -15.72 -8.41
N TYR A 408 15.68 -16.64 -8.65
CA TYR A 408 15.97 -18.05 -8.88
C TYR A 408 16.82 -18.29 -10.12
N ALA A 409 16.51 -17.60 -11.22
CA ALA A 409 17.26 -17.73 -12.47
C ALA A 409 18.71 -17.24 -12.31
N ILE A 410 18.89 -16.09 -11.64
CA ILE A 410 20.22 -15.57 -11.32
C ILE A 410 20.97 -16.56 -10.42
N ARG A 411 20.35 -17.05 -9.35
CA ARG A 411 21.00 -18.01 -8.45
C ARG A 411 21.33 -19.33 -9.14
N ALA A 412 20.44 -19.84 -9.98
CA ALA A 412 20.67 -21.03 -10.79
C ALA A 412 21.87 -20.86 -11.75
N GLY A 413 22.03 -19.66 -12.32
CA GLY A 413 23.19 -19.30 -13.12
C GLY A 413 24.46 -19.23 -12.30
N LEU A 414 24.41 -18.60 -11.12
CA LEU A 414 25.55 -18.51 -10.19
C LEU A 414 26.00 -19.88 -9.68
N GLU A 415 25.08 -20.81 -9.45
CA GLU A 415 25.40 -22.18 -9.05
C GLU A 415 26.23 -22.93 -10.11
N ARG A 416 26.04 -22.57 -11.40
CA ARG A 416 26.76 -23.17 -12.53
C ARG A 416 27.91 -22.31 -13.05
N ALA A 417 28.09 -21.11 -12.50
CA ALA A 417 29.11 -20.19 -12.95
C ALA A 417 30.50 -20.72 -12.58
N PRO A 418 31.56 -20.36 -13.35
CA PRO A 418 32.93 -20.61 -12.91
C PRO A 418 33.16 -20.00 -11.53
N GLN A 419 34.07 -20.60 -10.75
CA GLN A 419 34.28 -20.29 -9.32
C GLN A 419 34.53 -18.79 -9.00
N GLN A 420 34.88 -17.96 -10.00
CA GLN A 420 35.03 -16.51 -9.84
C GLN A 420 34.44 -15.77 -11.05
N LEU A 421 33.37 -15.00 -10.81
CA LEU A 421 32.85 -14.04 -11.77
C LEU A 421 33.66 -12.73 -11.70
N PRO A 422 33.76 -11.96 -12.80
CA PRO A 422 34.35 -10.64 -12.72
C PRO A 422 33.51 -9.75 -11.79
N PHE A 423 34.17 -8.98 -10.93
CA PHE A 423 33.56 -8.10 -9.92
C PHE A 423 32.34 -7.31 -10.43
N THR A 424 32.43 -6.71 -11.62
CA THR A 424 31.33 -5.90 -12.19
C THR A 424 30.06 -6.72 -12.40
N HIS A 425 30.18 -7.99 -12.79
CA HIS A 425 29.03 -8.87 -12.99
C HIS A 425 28.40 -9.24 -11.65
N GLU A 426 29.22 -9.58 -10.65
CA GLU A 426 28.74 -9.89 -9.30
C GLU A 426 28.01 -8.70 -8.66
N ALA A 427 28.59 -7.51 -8.77
CA ALA A 427 27.99 -6.27 -8.28
C ALA A 427 26.65 -5.96 -8.99
N LEU A 428 26.58 -6.18 -10.32
CA LEU A 428 25.35 -5.98 -11.07
C LEU A 428 24.27 -7.00 -10.69
N LEU A 429 24.61 -8.29 -10.59
CA LEU A 429 23.68 -9.34 -10.18
C LEU A 429 23.15 -9.09 -8.76
N THR A 430 24.04 -8.67 -7.85
CA THR A 430 23.66 -8.21 -6.51
C THR A 430 22.69 -7.05 -6.58
N GLY A 431 22.99 -6.04 -7.42
CA GLY A 431 22.10 -4.90 -7.63
C GLY A 431 20.73 -5.26 -8.18
N ILE A 432 20.64 -6.25 -9.07
CA ILE A 432 19.38 -6.75 -9.61
C ILE A 432 18.58 -7.50 -8.52
N MET A 433 19.20 -8.46 -7.83
CA MET A 433 18.52 -9.25 -6.81
C MET A 433 18.11 -8.39 -5.61
N LEU A 434 19.07 -7.66 -5.04
CA LEU A 434 18.85 -6.82 -3.88
C LEU A 434 18.01 -5.60 -4.24
N GLY A 435 18.39 -4.82 -5.26
CA GLY A 435 17.72 -3.58 -5.61
C GLY A 435 16.41 -3.78 -6.35
N PHE A 436 16.49 -4.27 -7.59
CA PHE A 436 15.34 -4.38 -8.49
C PHE A 436 14.29 -5.41 -8.00
N CYS A 437 14.67 -6.68 -7.83
CA CYS A 437 13.77 -7.76 -7.40
C CYS A 437 13.27 -7.52 -5.97
N GLY A 438 14.17 -7.05 -5.10
CA GLY A 438 13.83 -6.61 -3.75
C GLY A 438 12.74 -5.54 -3.70
N SER A 439 12.82 -4.51 -4.55
CA SER A 439 11.84 -3.41 -4.60
C SER A 439 10.59 -3.72 -5.43
N LEU A 440 10.72 -4.64 -6.39
CA LEU A 440 9.61 -5.17 -7.20
C LEU A 440 8.70 -6.08 -6.38
N SER A 441 9.26 -6.85 -5.46
CA SER A 441 8.50 -7.70 -4.55
C SER A 441 8.19 -6.99 -3.23
N THR A 442 7.24 -7.50 -2.44
CA THR A 442 6.91 -6.90 -1.15
C THR A 442 6.20 -7.89 -0.22
N VAL A 443 6.55 -7.85 1.06
CA VAL A 443 5.83 -8.53 2.15
C VAL A 443 4.83 -7.58 2.80
N SER A 444 5.20 -6.31 3.03
CA SER A 444 4.35 -5.33 3.74
C SER A 444 2.99 -5.10 3.07
N THR A 445 2.94 -5.01 1.73
CA THR A 445 1.66 -4.91 1.01
C THR A 445 0.89 -6.24 1.03
N TRP A 446 1.61 -7.35 0.87
CA TRP A 446 1.02 -8.69 0.85
C TRP A 446 0.34 -9.06 2.16
N VAL A 447 0.94 -8.75 3.32
CA VAL A 447 0.33 -9.02 4.63
C VAL A 447 -0.92 -8.16 4.88
N VAL A 448 -0.96 -6.92 4.39
CA VAL A 448 -2.16 -6.07 4.45
C VAL A 448 -3.31 -6.68 3.62
N GLU A 449 -3.00 -7.13 2.40
CA GLU A 449 -3.98 -7.79 1.53
C GLU A 449 -4.48 -9.11 2.13
N LEU A 450 -3.58 -9.90 2.74
CA LEU A 450 -3.93 -11.11 3.47
C LEU A 450 -4.89 -10.81 4.63
N GLN A 451 -4.55 -9.84 5.47
CA GLN A 451 -5.36 -9.46 6.63
C GLN A 451 -6.78 -9.06 6.19
N LEU A 452 -6.89 -8.24 5.14
CA LEU A 452 -8.16 -7.81 4.55
C LEU A 452 -8.99 -8.98 4.01
N LEU A 453 -8.34 -9.95 3.35
CA LEU A 453 -9.01 -11.12 2.80
C LEU A 453 -9.40 -12.17 3.87
N MET A 454 -8.82 -12.08 5.07
CA MET A 454 -9.12 -12.96 6.20
C MET A 454 -10.27 -12.47 7.10
N LEU A 455 -10.64 -11.19 7.03
CA LEU A 455 -11.68 -10.57 7.88
C LEU A 455 -13.01 -11.33 7.97
N ASN A 456 -13.44 -11.96 6.86
CA ASN A 456 -14.75 -12.64 6.79
C ASN A 456 -14.64 -14.16 6.93
N PHE A 457 -13.61 -14.67 7.60
CA PHE A 457 -13.51 -16.10 7.91
C PHE A 457 -14.56 -16.49 8.98
N PRO A 458 -15.25 -17.65 8.87
CA PRO A 458 -15.10 -18.72 7.87
C PRO A 458 -15.95 -18.57 6.60
N ALA A 459 -16.78 -17.52 6.48
CA ALA A 459 -17.67 -17.33 5.32
C ALA A 459 -16.89 -17.24 4.00
N HIS A 460 -15.66 -16.74 4.01
CA HIS A 460 -14.77 -16.71 2.86
C HIS A 460 -13.37 -17.25 3.20
N ARG A 461 -12.90 -18.22 2.39
CA ARG A 461 -11.56 -18.84 2.53
C ARG A 461 -10.48 -18.13 1.71
N ARG A 462 -10.78 -16.94 1.17
CA ARG A 462 -9.95 -16.22 0.18
C ARG A 462 -8.55 -15.89 0.71
N GLY A 463 -8.45 -15.42 1.96
CA GLY A 463 -7.15 -15.10 2.58
C GLY A 463 -6.25 -16.33 2.69
N TYR A 464 -6.79 -17.49 3.07
CA TYR A 464 -6.03 -18.74 3.16
C TYR A 464 -5.64 -19.29 1.79
N ILE A 465 -6.52 -19.19 0.79
CA ILE A 465 -6.18 -19.56 -0.60
C ILE A 465 -5.08 -18.65 -1.13
N TYR A 466 -5.17 -17.34 -0.86
CA TYR A 466 -4.16 -16.37 -1.28
C TYR A 466 -2.81 -16.61 -0.59
N LEU A 467 -2.82 -16.87 0.72
CA LEU A 467 -1.63 -17.29 1.46
C LEU A 467 -1.01 -18.53 0.85
N GLY A 468 -1.80 -19.60 0.69
CA GLY A 468 -1.32 -20.86 0.12
C GLY A 468 -0.74 -20.71 -1.27
N ALA A 469 -1.41 -19.98 -2.16
CA ALA A 469 -0.92 -19.70 -3.51
C ALA A 469 0.38 -18.87 -3.49
N SER A 470 0.44 -17.80 -2.70
CA SER A 470 1.62 -16.95 -2.61
C SER A 470 2.85 -17.66 -2.05
N ILE A 471 2.69 -18.70 -1.23
CA ILE A 471 3.82 -19.50 -0.71
C ILE A 471 4.15 -20.68 -1.64
N ALA A 472 3.15 -21.45 -2.05
CA ALA A 472 3.38 -22.68 -2.81
C ALA A 472 3.91 -22.41 -4.22
N THR A 473 3.40 -21.40 -4.93
CA THR A 473 3.82 -21.08 -6.29
C THR A 473 5.32 -20.75 -6.38
N PRO A 474 5.89 -19.80 -5.62
CA PRO A 474 7.30 -19.49 -5.71
C PRO A 474 8.19 -20.60 -5.17
N VAL A 475 7.74 -21.40 -4.19
CA VAL A 475 8.51 -22.59 -3.75
C VAL A 475 8.61 -23.61 -4.88
N LEU A 476 7.50 -23.93 -5.56
CA LEU A 476 7.50 -24.85 -6.70
C LEU A 476 8.37 -24.31 -7.85
N LEU A 477 8.22 -23.04 -8.20
CA LEU A 477 9.05 -22.39 -9.23
C LEU A 477 10.53 -22.42 -8.86
N GLY A 478 10.87 -22.16 -7.60
CA GLY A 478 12.26 -22.17 -7.14
C GLY A 478 12.85 -23.57 -7.13
N VAL A 479 12.12 -24.58 -6.67
CA VAL A 479 12.55 -25.98 -6.74
C VAL A 479 12.78 -26.42 -8.20
N VAL A 480 11.94 -25.99 -9.14
CA VAL A 480 12.13 -26.30 -10.56
C VAL A 480 13.32 -25.53 -11.17
N ILE A 481 13.42 -24.22 -10.96
CA ILE A 481 14.43 -23.38 -11.62
C ILE A 481 15.80 -23.58 -10.96
N TYR A 482 15.89 -23.40 -9.64
CA TYR A 482 17.13 -23.50 -8.88
C TYR A 482 17.48 -24.95 -8.55
N GLY A 483 16.49 -25.78 -8.16
CA GLY A 483 16.75 -27.19 -7.82
C GLY A 483 17.34 -27.99 -8.98
N VAL A 484 16.80 -27.85 -10.19
CA VAL A 484 17.39 -28.47 -11.38
C VAL A 484 18.83 -28.02 -11.59
N ALA A 485 19.16 -26.75 -11.30
CA ALA A 485 20.53 -26.27 -11.39
C ALA A 485 21.51 -26.95 -10.43
N VAL A 486 21.08 -27.11 -9.18
CA VAL A 486 21.86 -27.77 -8.15
C VAL A 486 22.02 -29.27 -8.44
N TRP A 487 20.94 -29.96 -8.85
CA TRP A 487 20.96 -31.41 -8.98
C TRP A 487 21.64 -31.92 -10.25
N THR A 488 21.62 -31.16 -11.35
CA THR A 488 22.31 -31.55 -12.59
C THR A 488 23.75 -31.01 -12.68
N GLY A 489 24.15 -30.13 -11.76
CA GLY A 489 25.51 -29.59 -11.67
C GLY A 489 26.45 -30.41 -10.79
N ARG A 490 25.89 -31.37 -10.04
CA ARG A 490 26.62 -32.48 -9.40
C ARG A 490 26.74 -33.62 -10.39
#